data_AF-A0A3D1YNJ2-F1
#
_entry.id   AF-A0A3D1YNJ2-F1
#
_cell.length_a   1.000
_cell.length_b   1.000
_cell.length_c   1.000
_cell.angle_alpha   90.00
_cell.angle_beta   90.00
_cell.angle_gamma   90.00
#
_symmetry.space_group_name_H-M   'P 1'
#
loop_
_entity.id
_entity.type
_entity.pdbx_description
1 polymer ?
#
loop_
_entity_poly.entity_id
_entity_poly.type
_entity_poly.pdbx_seq_one_letter_code
_entity_poly.pdbx_strand_id
1 'polypeptide(L)'
;MDRIREPEFLKFAQENGSVLCKNAPFEILEECSHDIEPTPFLEQFFEIGYKKWFAYNTGYDITPPKYEITNAIILLHYRATKMYTHYVLKQDSPYDEIMFFSNEN
;
A
#
# COMPACT_ATOMS: atom_id res chain seq x y z
N MET A 1 -7.69 12.27 5.52
CA MET A 1 -6.29 12.75 5.62
C MET A 1 -6.17 14.25 5.30
N ASP A 2 -5.18 14.97 5.85
CA ASP A 2 -4.86 16.34 5.38
C ASP A 2 -4.15 16.27 4.03
N ARG A 3 -4.73 16.91 3.01
CA ARG A 3 -4.24 16.89 1.62
C ARG A 3 -2.81 17.41 1.48
N ILE A 4 -2.35 18.20 2.46
CA ILE A 4 -0.98 18.75 2.51
C ILE A 4 0.08 17.62 2.53
N ARG A 5 -0.26 16.44 3.07
CA ARG A 5 0.69 15.31 3.18
C ARG A 5 0.64 14.32 2.02
N GLU A 6 -0.33 14.43 1.10
CA GLU A 6 -0.43 13.55 -0.07
C GLU A 6 0.90 13.48 -0.86
N PRO A 7 1.60 14.60 -1.16
CA PRO A 7 2.86 14.53 -1.90
C PRO A 7 3.95 13.73 -1.19
N GLU A 8 3.98 13.78 0.14
CA GLU A 8 4.96 13.05 0.96
C GLU A 8 4.73 11.54 0.86
N PHE A 9 3.46 11.12 0.92
CA PHE A 9 3.09 9.71 0.79
C PHE A 9 3.31 9.18 -0.64
N LEU A 10 3.01 9.98 -1.67
CA LEU A 10 3.33 9.59 -3.04
C LEU A 10 4.85 9.40 -3.23
N LYS A 11 5.66 10.30 -2.66
CA LYS A 11 7.12 10.17 -2.66
C LYS A 11 7.57 8.92 -1.89
N PHE A 12 6.98 8.65 -0.73
CA PHE A 12 7.24 7.44 0.03
C PHE A 12 6.98 6.18 -0.82
N ALA A 13 5.83 6.09 -1.50
CA ALA A 13 5.51 4.95 -2.36
C ALA A 13 6.51 4.79 -3.52
N GLN A 14 6.98 5.91 -4.09
CA GLN A 14 7.94 5.91 -5.19
C GLN A 14 9.34 5.42 -4.78
N GLU A 15 9.73 5.64 -3.53
CA GLU A 15 11.08 5.34 -3.03
C GLU A 15 11.15 3.97 -2.33
N ASN A 16 10.05 3.47 -1.78
CA ASN A 16 10.07 2.37 -0.81
C ASN A 16 9.40 1.07 -1.31
N GLY A 17 9.84 0.53 -2.45
CA GLY A 17 9.27 -0.70 -3.03
C GLY A 17 9.42 -1.96 -2.18
N SER A 18 10.42 -2.02 -1.29
CA SER A 18 10.69 -3.17 -0.42
C SER A 18 10.23 -2.98 1.02
N VAL A 19 9.41 -1.94 1.29
CA VAL A 19 8.97 -1.65 2.66
C VAL A 19 8.07 -2.77 3.18
N LEU A 20 8.28 -3.15 4.45
CA LEU A 20 7.46 -4.12 5.15
C LEU A 20 6.17 -3.48 5.68
N CYS A 21 5.11 -4.26 5.80
CA CYS A 21 3.83 -3.83 6.37
C CYS A 21 3.98 -3.19 7.76
N LYS A 22 4.84 -3.73 8.64
CA LYS A 22 5.09 -3.13 9.97
C LYS A 22 5.67 -1.71 9.91
N ASN A 23 6.23 -1.33 8.77
CA ASN A 23 6.80 0.00 8.51
C ASN A 23 5.91 0.85 7.59
N ALA A 24 4.68 0.40 7.30
CA ALA A 24 3.73 1.17 6.51
C ALA A 24 3.32 2.46 7.24
N PRO A 25 3.07 3.57 6.52
CA PRO A 25 2.67 4.81 7.16
C PRO A 25 1.30 4.66 7.83
N PHE A 26 1.24 4.96 9.13
CA PHE A 26 0.02 4.77 9.92
C PHE A 26 -1.18 5.54 9.35
N GLU A 27 -0.96 6.75 8.86
CA GLU A 27 -1.99 7.62 8.29
C GLU A 27 -2.60 7.04 7.01
N ILE A 28 -1.83 6.24 6.24
CA ILE A 28 -2.37 5.51 5.09
C ILE A 28 -3.28 4.38 5.57
N LEU A 29 -2.87 3.64 6.61
CA LEU A 29 -3.69 2.57 7.18
C LEU A 29 -5.01 3.11 7.73
N GLU A 30 -4.95 4.24 8.45
CA GLU A 30 -6.12 4.95 8.96
C GLU A 30 -7.02 5.43 7.82
N GLU A 31 -6.47 6.06 6.78
CA GLU A 31 -7.28 6.52 5.64
C GLU A 31 -7.96 5.36 4.90
N CYS A 32 -7.27 4.23 4.73
CA CYS A 32 -7.85 3.00 4.18
C CYS A 32 -9.00 2.43 5.02
N SER A 33 -9.11 2.81 6.29
CA SER A 33 -10.19 2.33 7.17
C SER A 33 -11.48 3.13 7.05
N HIS A 34 -11.44 4.33 6.46
CA HIS A 34 -12.60 5.22 6.34
C HIS A 34 -13.60 4.77 5.28
N ASP A 35 -13.12 4.16 4.19
CA ASP A 35 -13.94 3.81 3.03
C ASP A 35 -13.70 2.37 2.56
N ILE A 36 -14.76 1.74 2.05
CA ILE A 36 -14.72 0.38 1.51
C ILE A 36 -13.89 0.32 0.23
N GLU A 37 -13.97 1.37 -0.60
CA GLU A 37 -13.21 1.52 -1.85
C GLU A 37 -12.07 2.53 -1.67
N PRO A 38 -10.94 2.34 -2.36
CA PRO A 38 -9.85 3.31 -2.31
C PRO A 38 -10.28 4.64 -2.94
N THR A 39 -9.92 5.75 -2.30
CA THR A 39 -10.07 7.08 -2.89
C THR A 39 -9.09 7.26 -4.05
N PRO A 40 -9.28 8.26 -4.95
CA PRO A 40 -8.33 8.51 -6.04
C PRO A 40 -6.88 8.73 -5.58
N PHE A 41 -6.69 9.29 -4.39
CA PHE A 41 -5.37 9.41 -3.77
C PHE A 41 -4.79 8.03 -3.40
N LEU A 42 -5.58 7.17 -2.75
CA LEU A 42 -5.16 5.82 -2.38
C LEU A 42 -4.89 4.96 -3.62
N GLU A 43 -5.71 5.06 -4.67
CA GLU A 43 -5.46 4.40 -5.95
C GLU A 43 -4.09 4.79 -6.51
N GLN A 44 -3.78 6.10 -6.55
CA GLN A 44 -2.50 6.60 -7.03
C GLN A 44 -1.34 6.14 -6.15
N PHE A 45 -1.49 6.22 -4.83
CA PHE A 45 -0.49 5.79 -3.86
C PHE A 45 -0.14 4.31 -4.02
N PHE A 46 -1.16 3.43 -4.07
CA PHE A 46 -0.97 2.00 -4.24
C PHE A 46 -0.45 1.64 -5.63
N GLU A 47 -0.89 2.32 -6.69
CA GLU A 47 -0.34 2.11 -8.03
C GLU A 47 1.17 2.41 -8.10
N ILE A 48 1.60 3.56 -7.55
CA ILE A 48 3.02 3.95 -7.53
C ILE A 48 3.83 2.93 -6.73
N GLY A 49 3.36 2.58 -5.54
CA GLY A 49 4.05 1.64 -4.66
C GLY A 49 4.12 0.23 -5.26
N TYR A 50 3.03 -0.26 -5.85
CA TYR A 50 3.00 -1.55 -6.52
C TYR A 50 3.97 -1.62 -7.70
N LYS A 51 4.00 -0.59 -8.56
CA LYS A 51 4.98 -0.52 -9.66
C LYS A 51 6.42 -0.54 -9.13
N LYS A 52 6.67 0.18 -8.04
CA LYS A 52 8.00 0.24 -7.43
C LYS A 52 8.41 -1.11 -6.82
N TRP A 53 7.49 -1.79 -6.13
CA TRP A 53 7.69 -3.14 -5.64
C TRP A 53 7.90 -4.14 -6.79
N PHE A 54 7.10 -4.05 -7.85
CA PHE A 54 7.20 -4.94 -9.01
C PHE A 54 8.58 -4.85 -9.66
N ALA A 55 9.09 -3.63 -9.88
CA ALA A 55 10.43 -3.42 -10.40
C ALA A 55 11.51 -3.96 -9.45
N TYR A 56 11.32 -3.80 -8.13
CA TYR A 56 12.23 -4.37 -7.13
C TYR A 56 12.23 -5.90 -7.11
N ASN A 57 11.05 -6.53 -7.18
CA ASN A 57 10.87 -7.98 -7.08
C ASN A 57 11.35 -8.71 -8.33
N THR A 58 11.05 -8.14 -9.51
CA THR A 58 11.37 -8.78 -10.79
C THR A 58 12.75 -8.40 -11.34
N GLY A 59 13.31 -7.27 -10.87
CA GLY A 59 14.51 -6.66 -11.43
C GLY A 59 14.29 -5.96 -12.78
N TYR A 60 13.05 -5.92 -13.29
CA TYR A 60 12.69 -5.29 -14.55
C TYR A 60 11.90 -4.00 -14.33
N ASP A 61 12.36 -2.92 -14.96
CA ASP A 61 11.62 -1.65 -14.99
C ASP A 61 10.60 -1.66 -16.14
N ILE A 62 9.55 -2.47 -15.99
CA ILE A 62 8.43 -2.55 -16.93
C ILE A 62 7.13 -2.22 -16.20
N THR A 63 6.20 -1.59 -16.91
CA THR A 63 4.87 -1.33 -16.35
C THR A 63 4.03 -2.62 -16.40
N PRO A 64 3.50 -3.10 -15.27
CA PRO A 64 2.62 -4.27 -15.27
C PRO A 64 1.33 -4.02 -16.05
N PRO A 65 0.65 -5.07 -16.54
CA PRO A 65 -0.65 -4.94 -17.15
C PRO A 65 -1.65 -4.23 -16.23
N LYS A 66 -2.54 -3.42 -16.83
CA LYS A 66 -3.51 -2.61 -16.06
C LYS A 66 -4.38 -3.44 -15.11
N TYR A 67 -4.80 -4.64 -15.52
CA TYR A 67 -5.62 -5.50 -14.67
C TYR A 67 -4.86 -5.98 -13.41
N GLU A 68 -3.53 -6.18 -13.50
CA GLU A 68 -2.72 -6.57 -12.34
C GLU A 68 -2.57 -5.41 -11.37
N ILE A 69 -2.38 -4.19 -11.88
CA ILE A 69 -2.33 -2.97 -11.07
C ILE A 69 -3.66 -2.79 -10.33
N THR A 70 -4.79 -2.89 -11.03
CA THR A 70 -6.11 -2.76 -10.41
C THR A 70 -6.34 -3.82 -9.32
N ASN A 71 -5.99 -5.08 -9.59
CA ASN A 71 -6.12 -6.16 -8.59
C ASN A 71 -5.21 -5.91 -7.38
N ALA A 72 -3.99 -5.43 -7.60
CA ALA A 72 -3.07 -5.08 -6.53
C ALA A 72 -3.65 -3.96 -5.66
N ILE A 73 -4.16 -2.87 -6.24
CA ILE A 73 -4.76 -1.76 -5.48
C ILE A 73 -5.86 -2.26 -4.53
N ILE A 74 -6.77 -3.12 -5.02
CA ILE A 74 -7.85 -3.68 -4.19
C ILE A 74 -7.31 -4.51 -3.03
N LEU A 75 -6.34 -5.39 -3.31
CA LEU A 75 -5.71 -6.24 -2.30
C LEU A 75 -4.96 -5.41 -1.24
N LEU A 76 -4.19 -4.41 -1.69
CA LEU A 76 -3.37 -3.55 -0.85
C LEU A 76 -4.24 -2.67 0.05
N HIS A 77 -5.32 -2.09 -0.48
CA HIS A 77 -6.32 -1.36 0.31
C HIS A 77 -6.92 -2.25 1.39
N TYR A 78 -7.41 -3.44 1.01
CA TYR A 78 -7.99 -4.40 1.95
C TYR A 78 -7.00 -4.80 3.07
N ARG A 79 -5.74 -5.06 2.71
CA ARG A 79 -4.68 -5.39 3.68
C ARG A 79 -4.43 -4.22 4.63
N ALA A 80 -4.32 -2.99 4.12
CA ALA A 80 -4.12 -1.80 4.93
C ALA A 80 -5.26 -1.59 5.94
N THR A 81 -6.52 -1.75 5.51
CA THR A 81 -7.70 -1.73 6.39
C THR A 81 -7.60 -2.79 7.51
N LYS A 82 -7.16 -4.02 7.16
CA LYS A 82 -6.96 -5.08 8.16
C LYS A 82 -5.82 -4.76 9.12
N MET A 83 -4.70 -4.23 8.63
CA MET A 83 -3.59 -3.81 9.48
C MET A 83 -4.01 -2.73 10.48
N TYR A 84 -4.77 -1.73 10.02
CA TYR A 84 -5.35 -0.72 10.91
C TYR A 84 -6.23 -1.34 12.00
N THR A 85 -7.06 -2.32 11.64
CA THR A 85 -7.91 -3.04 12.60
C THR A 85 -7.07 -3.74 13.68
N HIS A 86 -6.00 -4.46 13.31
CA HIS A 86 -5.11 -5.10 14.29
C HIS A 86 -4.43 -4.07 15.20
N TYR A 87 -3.98 -2.95 14.63
CA TYR A 87 -3.38 -1.85 15.39
C TYR A 87 -4.36 -1.29 16.44
N VAL A 88 -5.60 -0.97 16.04
CA VAL A 88 -6.64 -0.45 16.94
C VAL A 88 -6.99 -1.46 18.04
N LEU A 89 -7.04 -2.75 17.70
CA LEU A 89 -7.30 -3.84 18.65
C LEU A 89 -6.09 -4.23 19.50
N LYS A 90 -4.91 -3.63 19.26
CA LYS A 90 -3.64 -3.98 19.91
C LYS A 90 -3.30 -5.47 19.77
N GLN A 91 -3.56 -6.02 18.59
CA GLN A 91 -3.24 -7.38 18.22
C GLN A 91 -2.03 -7.40 17.28
N ASP A 92 -1.26 -8.48 17.32
CA ASP A 92 -0.19 -8.71 16.35
C ASP A 92 -0.80 -8.83 14.94
N SER A 93 -0.19 -8.17 13.96
CA SER A 93 -0.67 -8.23 12.58
C SER A 93 0.02 -9.40 11.86
N PRO A 94 -0.73 -10.29 11.19
CA PRO A 94 -0.14 -11.40 10.44
C PRO A 94 0.65 -10.93 9.21
N TYR A 95 0.57 -9.64 8.87
CA TYR A 95 1.16 -9.08 7.67
C TYR A 95 2.55 -8.47 7.91
N ASP A 96 3.02 -8.37 9.15
CA ASP A 96 4.13 -7.48 9.55
C ASP A 96 5.43 -7.70 8.77
N GLU A 97 5.73 -8.94 8.40
CA GLU A 97 6.93 -9.33 7.65
C GLU A 97 6.71 -9.43 6.13
N ILE A 98 5.50 -9.14 5.65
CA ILE A 98 5.17 -9.08 4.22
C ILE A 98 5.52 -7.69 3.69
N MET A 99 5.95 -7.60 2.42
CA MET A 99 6.14 -6.31 1.77
C MET A 99 4.79 -5.59 1.58
N PHE A 100 4.73 -4.32 1.96
CA PHE A 100 3.50 -3.56 1.99
C PHE A 100 2.87 -3.40 0.61
N PHE A 101 3.68 -3.25 -0.43
CA PHE A 101 3.21 -3.08 -1.81
C PHE A 101 3.19 -4.37 -2.63
N SER A 102 3.44 -5.54 -2.02
CA SER A 102 3.36 -6.81 -2.73
C SER A 102 1.91 -7.20 -3.01
N ASN A 103 1.65 -7.78 -4.18
CA ASN A 103 0.40 -8.51 -4.44
C ASN A 103 0.50 -10.01 -4.09
N GLU A 104 1.61 -10.41 -3.46
CA GLU A 104 1.86 -11.75 -2.94
C GLU A 104 1.23 -11.92 -1.55
N ASN A 105 0.80 -13.15 -1.23
CA ASN A 105 0.18 -13.53 0.05
C ASN A 105 1.19 -14.19 0.99
#